data_AF-A0A1G8T2V9-F1
#
_entry.id   AF-A0A1G8T2V9-F1
#
_cell.length_a   1.000
_cell.length_b   1.000
_cell.length_c   1.000
_cell.angle_alpha   90.00
_cell.angle_beta   90.00
_cell.angle_gamma   90.00
#
_symmetry.space_group_name_H-M   'P 1'
#
loop_
_entity.id
_entity.type
_entity.pdbx_description
1 polymer ?
#
loop_
_entity_poly.entity_id
_entity_poly.type
_entity_poly.pdbx_seq_one_letter_code
_entity_poly.pdbx_strand_id
1 'polypeptide(L)'
;MKAVEDTFVGLNGLGLQKEPLETASLIVKDGKEVYTRTFSDSDTPVFIDVEKRTNKILNVYANELEHTTAEYPAVFDKLEGYSEEQLLKQATIQAKRLLSIDLTGYKASKNPQMVGVVYFTRKGTPTLVGRYNSKGQFYVLGFEE
;
A
#
# COMPACT_ATOMS: atom_id res chain seq x y z
N MET A 1 8.65 8.43 -14.88
CA MET A 1 8.11 7.13 -15.36
C MET A 1 6.60 7.20 -15.26
N LYS A 2 5.86 6.86 -16.32
CA LYS A 2 4.39 7.00 -16.34
C LYS A 2 3.67 6.27 -15.19
N ALA A 3 4.08 5.05 -14.86
CA ALA A 3 3.45 4.26 -13.80
C ALA A 3 3.51 4.95 -12.42
N VAL A 4 4.62 5.62 -12.10
CA VAL A 4 4.77 6.38 -10.85
C VAL A 4 3.87 7.62 -10.84
N GLU A 5 3.75 8.32 -11.97
CA GLU A 5 2.81 9.46 -12.09
C GLU A 5 1.36 8.98 -11.88
N ASP A 6 0.99 7.85 -12.48
CA ASP A 6 -0.34 7.26 -12.37
C ASP A 6 -0.62 6.83 -10.90
N THR A 7 0.37 6.31 -10.17
CA THR A 7 0.25 6.02 -8.73
C THR A 7 -0.08 7.28 -7.92
N PHE A 8 0.56 8.42 -8.22
CA PHE A 8 0.26 9.69 -7.53
C PHE A 8 -1.13 10.23 -7.84
N VAL A 9 -1.71 9.97 -9.02
CA VAL A 9 -3.13 10.24 -9.27
C VAL A 9 -4.02 9.45 -8.30
N GLY A 10 -3.64 8.22 -7.98
CA GLY A 10 -4.31 7.40 -6.95
C GLY A 10 -4.15 7.96 -5.53
N LEU A 11 -2.94 8.38 -5.16
CA LEU A 11 -2.62 8.95 -3.84
C LEU A 11 -3.26 10.32 -3.61
N ASN A 12 -3.41 11.14 -4.66
CA ASN A 12 -4.18 12.39 -4.61
C ASN A 12 -5.62 12.14 -4.13
N GLY A 13 -6.23 11.03 -4.52
CA GLY A 13 -7.56 10.61 -4.05
C GLY A 13 -7.62 10.24 -2.57
N LEU A 14 -6.46 10.09 -1.91
CA LEU A 14 -6.32 9.87 -0.47
C LEU A 14 -5.89 11.14 0.29
N GLY A 15 -5.65 12.25 -0.43
CA GLY A 15 -5.23 13.54 0.13
C GLY A 15 -3.73 13.81 0.04
N LEU A 16 -2.93 12.89 -0.52
CA LEU A 16 -1.48 13.04 -0.62
C LEU A 16 -1.10 13.63 -1.97
N GLN A 17 -0.30 14.69 -1.96
CA GLN A 17 0.25 15.28 -3.19
C GLN A 17 1.59 14.65 -3.53
N LYS A 18 2.00 14.78 -4.79
CA LYS A 18 3.33 14.36 -5.22
C LYS A 18 4.38 15.38 -4.78
N GLU A 19 5.25 14.96 -3.88
CA GLU A 19 6.45 15.70 -3.49
C GLU A 19 7.62 15.44 -4.46
N PRO A 20 8.70 16.24 -4.40
CA PRO A 20 9.88 16.00 -5.22
C PRO A 20 10.47 14.61 -4.99
N LEU A 21 11.06 14.04 -6.05
CA LEU A 21 11.86 12.82 -5.90
C LEU A 21 13.13 13.18 -5.12
N GLU A 22 13.30 12.62 -3.94
CA GLU A 22 14.46 12.83 -3.10
C GLU A 22 15.55 11.80 -3.41
N THR A 23 15.18 10.52 -3.40
CA THR A 23 16.14 9.42 -3.56
C THR A 23 15.62 8.31 -4.47
N ALA A 24 16.53 7.68 -5.20
CA ALA A 24 16.30 6.50 -6.01
C ALA A 24 17.37 5.46 -5.68
N SER A 25 16.98 4.31 -5.12
CA SER A 25 17.90 3.19 -4.86
C SER A 25 17.54 1.99 -5.75
N LEU A 26 18.53 1.14 -5.99
CA LEU A 26 18.38 -0.13 -6.68
C LEU A 26 18.71 -1.25 -5.69
N ILE A 27 17.78 -2.16 -5.49
CA ILE A 27 17.91 -3.31 -4.60
C ILE A 27 17.49 -4.58 -5.34
N VAL A 28 17.85 -5.74 -4.79
CA VAL A 28 17.35 -7.03 -5.26
C VAL A 28 16.35 -7.56 -4.24
N LYS A 29 15.12 -7.80 -4.67
CA LYS A 29 14.04 -8.43 -3.88
C LYS A 29 13.53 -9.66 -4.65
N ASP A 30 13.55 -10.83 -4.04
CA ASP A 30 13.14 -12.12 -4.65
C ASP A 30 13.73 -12.40 -6.04
N GLY A 31 15.02 -12.10 -6.19
CA GLY A 31 15.74 -12.26 -7.45
C GLY A 31 15.34 -11.25 -8.54
N LYS A 32 14.50 -10.25 -8.23
CA LYS A 32 14.15 -9.14 -9.11
C LYS A 32 14.90 -7.88 -8.72
N GLU A 33 15.38 -7.17 -9.72
CA GLU A 33 15.87 -5.81 -9.54
C GLU A 33 14.70 -4.86 -9.31
N VAL A 34 14.69 -4.19 -8.16
CA VAL A 34 13.64 -3.27 -7.75
C VAL A 34 14.23 -1.89 -7.52
N TYR A 35 13.58 -0.90 -8.10
CA TYR A 35 13.82 0.50 -7.84
C TYR A 35 12.92 0.96 -6.69
N THR A 36 13.50 1.37 -5.57
CA THR A 36 12.75 2.13 -4.57
C THR A 36 12.90 3.61 -4.88
N ARG A 37 11.77 4.32 -4.97
CA ARG A 37 11.70 5.76 -5.19
C ARG A 37 11.09 6.41 -3.96
N THR A 38 11.78 7.40 -3.41
CA THR A 38 11.38 8.14 -2.22
C THR A 38 10.95 9.55 -2.64
N PHE A 39 9.72 9.91 -2.31
CA PHE A 39 9.15 11.24 -2.53
C PHE A 39 8.91 11.86 -1.17
N SER A 40 9.59 12.97 -0.88
CA SER A 40 9.48 13.68 0.40
C SER A 40 9.78 15.16 0.26
N ASP A 41 9.08 15.98 1.03
CA ASP A 41 9.52 17.25 1.58
C ASP A 41 9.50 17.28 3.13
N SER A 42 9.12 16.14 3.74
CA SER A 42 8.89 15.97 5.18
C SER A 42 9.58 14.73 5.76
N ASP A 43 9.40 14.47 7.06
CA ASP A 43 9.95 13.30 7.77
C ASP A 43 9.17 12.00 7.49
N THR A 44 8.06 12.04 6.74
CA THR A 44 7.22 10.86 6.43
C THR A 44 7.07 10.62 4.92
N PRO A 45 8.16 10.27 4.22
CA PRO A 45 8.16 10.06 2.77
C PRO A 45 7.18 9.02 2.26
N VAL A 46 6.76 9.20 1.01
CA VAL A 46 6.14 8.15 0.19
C VAL A 46 7.21 7.32 -0.50
N PHE A 47 7.18 6.01 -0.29
CA PHE A 47 8.05 5.06 -0.99
C PHE A 47 7.26 4.26 -2.02
N ILE A 48 7.84 4.10 -3.21
CA ILE A 48 7.27 3.30 -4.30
C ILE A 48 8.34 2.33 -4.80
N ASP A 49 8.05 1.04 -4.69
CA ASP A 49 8.87 -0.03 -5.25
C ASP A 49 8.42 -0.34 -6.69
N VAL A 50 9.35 -0.34 -7.63
CA VAL A 50 9.11 -0.58 -9.05
C VAL A 50 10.02 -1.69 -9.57
N GLU A 51 9.46 -2.76 -10.14
CA GLU A 51 10.25 -3.79 -10.80
C GLU A 51 10.95 -3.20 -12.04
N LYS A 52 12.29 -3.22 -12.07
CA LYS A 52 13.10 -2.57 -13.10
C LYS A 52 12.80 -3.05 -14.52
N ARG A 53 12.54 -4.35 -14.70
CA ARG A 53 12.34 -4.94 -16.03
C ARG A 53 10.97 -4.63 -16.62
N THR A 54 9.94 -4.57 -15.79
CA THR A 54 8.54 -4.46 -16.25
C THR A 54 7.92 -3.10 -15.97
N ASN A 55 8.60 -2.23 -15.19
CA ASN A 55 8.05 -1.00 -14.63
C ASN A 55 6.75 -1.18 -13.84
N LYS A 56 6.47 -2.39 -13.35
CA LYS A 56 5.32 -2.64 -12.49
C LYS A 56 5.58 -2.10 -11.10
N ILE A 57 4.60 -1.39 -10.55
CA ILE A 57 4.60 -1.00 -9.15
C ILE A 57 4.35 -2.28 -8.32
N LEU A 58 5.24 -2.55 -7.39
CA LEU A 58 5.16 -3.71 -6.50
C LEU A 58 4.56 -3.33 -5.16
N ASN A 59 5.03 -2.23 -4.58
CA ASN A 59 4.63 -1.76 -3.25
C ASN A 59 4.51 -0.24 -3.24
N VAL A 60 3.54 0.26 -2.48
CA VAL A 60 3.41 1.68 -2.13
C VAL A 60 3.33 1.79 -0.61
N TYR A 61 4.14 2.70 -0.05
CA TYR A 61 4.19 3.02 1.36
C TYR A 61 3.98 4.53 1.51
N ALA A 62 2.92 4.91 2.20
CA ALA A 62 2.47 6.28 2.38
C ALA A 62 2.21 6.53 3.87
N ASN A 63 3.28 6.40 4.67
CA ASN A 63 3.20 6.29 6.14
C ASN A 63 2.68 7.56 6.82
N GLU A 64 2.64 8.70 6.13
CA GLU A 64 1.93 9.91 6.61
C GLU A 64 0.44 9.64 6.94
N LEU A 65 -0.17 8.65 6.27
CA LEU A 65 -1.56 8.25 6.53
C LEU A 65 -1.72 7.28 7.71
N GLU A 66 -0.62 6.83 8.31
CA GLU A 66 -0.61 5.96 9.48
C GLU A 66 -0.96 6.76 10.75
N HIS A 67 -1.69 6.12 11.66
CA HIS A 67 -1.94 6.70 12.97
C HIS A 67 -0.68 6.66 13.82
N THR A 68 -0.40 7.74 14.53
CA THR A 68 0.67 7.74 15.52
C THR A 68 0.33 6.79 16.68
N THR A 69 1.35 6.35 17.43
CA THR A 69 1.16 5.49 18.61
C THR A 69 0.23 6.14 19.65
N ALA A 70 0.23 7.47 19.76
CA ALA A 70 -0.62 8.20 20.68
C ALA A 70 -2.10 8.20 20.26
N GLU A 71 -2.39 8.15 18.96
CA GLU A 71 -3.76 8.12 18.43
C GLU A 71 -4.37 6.71 18.48
N TYR A 72 -3.53 5.67 18.51
CA TYR A 72 -3.94 4.27 18.39
C TYR A 72 -5.05 3.85 19.37
N PRO A 73 -4.99 4.18 20.68
CA PRO A 73 -6.06 3.82 21.62
C PRO A 73 -7.43 4.40 21.24
N ALA A 74 -7.47 5.59 20.63
CA ALA A 74 -8.72 6.25 20.25
C ALA A 74 -9.33 5.68 18.96
N VAL A 75 -8.54 4.98 18.15
CA VAL A 75 -8.96 4.46 16.84
C VAL A 75 -9.01 2.94 16.78
N PHE A 76 -8.60 2.24 17.85
CA PHE A 76 -8.48 0.79 17.93
C PHE A 76 -9.78 0.06 17.53
N ASP A 77 -10.89 0.39 18.20
CA ASP A 77 -12.20 -0.24 17.93
C ASP A 77 -12.64 -0.05 16.48
N LYS A 78 -12.28 1.10 15.88
CA LYS A 78 -12.60 1.39 14.48
C LYS A 78 -11.75 0.57 13.52
N LEU A 79 -10.47 0.35 13.84
CA LEU A 79 -9.60 -0.55 13.07
C LEU A 79 -10.11 -1.99 13.14
N GLU A 80 -10.42 -2.49 14.33
CA GLU A 80 -10.95 -3.84 14.51
C GLU A 80 -12.32 -4.04 13.85
N GLY A 81 -13.17 -3.01 13.89
CA GLY A 81 -14.55 -3.04 13.40
C GLY A 81 -14.71 -3.21 11.90
N TYR A 82 -13.65 -3.01 11.09
CA TYR A 82 -13.71 -3.30 9.66
C TYR A 82 -13.86 -4.81 9.40
N SER A 83 -14.86 -5.17 8.57
CA SER A 83 -14.98 -6.53 8.06
C SER A 83 -13.99 -6.79 6.93
N GLU A 84 -13.62 -8.06 6.75
CA GLU A 84 -12.73 -8.48 5.65
C GLU A 84 -13.32 -8.13 4.28
N GLU A 85 -14.64 -8.20 4.12
CA GLU A 85 -15.34 -7.80 2.89
C GLU A 85 -15.22 -6.29 2.62
N GLN A 86 -15.38 -5.46 3.66
CA GLN A 86 -15.20 -4.01 3.53
C GLN A 86 -13.77 -3.66 3.13
N LEU A 87 -12.79 -4.31 3.75
CA LEU A 87 -11.37 -4.12 3.44
C LEU A 87 -11.06 -4.58 2.02
N LEU A 88 -11.58 -5.73 1.58
CA LEU A 88 -11.40 -6.20 0.20
C LEU A 88 -11.99 -5.22 -0.82
N LYS A 89 -13.18 -4.67 -0.56
CA LYS A 89 -13.82 -3.68 -1.43
C LYS A 89 -12.96 -2.41 -1.54
N GLN A 90 -12.45 -1.91 -0.42
CA GLN A 90 -11.57 -0.73 -0.40
C GLN A 90 -10.23 -1.01 -1.09
N ALA A 91 -9.61 -2.15 -0.81
CA ALA A 91 -8.36 -2.57 -1.42
C ALA A 91 -8.50 -2.76 -2.93
N THR A 92 -9.64 -3.26 -3.42
CA THR A 92 -9.89 -3.41 -4.87
C THR A 92 -9.80 -2.07 -5.59
N ILE A 93 -10.34 -1.01 -4.98
CA ILE A 93 -10.29 0.35 -5.54
C ILE A 93 -8.85 0.88 -5.52
N GLN A 94 -8.15 0.74 -4.39
CA GLN A 94 -6.80 1.27 -4.24
C GLN A 94 -5.76 0.47 -5.04
N ALA A 95 -5.79 -0.86 -5.02
CA ALA A 95 -4.89 -1.73 -5.79
C ALA A 95 -4.98 -1.46 -7.30
N LYS A 96 -6.19 -1.20 -7.81
CA LYS A 96 -6.37 -0.83 -9.21
C LYS A 96 -5.70 0.50 -9.56
N ARG A 97 -5.73 1.48 -8.65
CA ARG A 97 -5.17 2.82 -8.85
C ARG A 97 -3.66 2.87 -8.60
N LEU A 98 -3.20 2.23 -7.53
CA LEU A 98 -1.83 2.33 -7.05
C LEU A 98 -0.90 1.32 -7.72
N LEU A 99 -1.40 0.09 -7.90
CA LEU A 99 -0.60 -1.05 -8.37
C LEU A 99 -1.02 -1.56 -9.75
N SER A 100 -2.10 -1.02 -10.33
CA SER A 100 -2.72 -1.55 -11.56
C SER A 100 -3.13 -3.03 -11.46
N ILE A 101 -3.60 -3.46 -10.28
CA ILE A 101 -4.03 -4.85 -10.01
C ILE A 101 -5.55 -4.92 -9.82
N ASP A 102 -6.16 -5.98 -10.34
CA ASP A 102 -7.54 -6.36 -10.06
C ASP A 102 -7.58 -7.47 -9.00
N LEU A 103 -8.31 -7.23 -7.91
CA LEU A 103 -8.49 -8.18 -6.80
C LEU A 103 -9.71 -9.10 -6.97
N THR A 104 -10.32 -9.14 -8.15
CA THR A 104 -11.41 -10.08 -8.44
C THR A 104 -10.98 -11.52 -8.15
N GLY A 105 -11.76 -12.21 -7.32
CA GLY A 105 -11.50 -13.59 -6.89
C GLY A 105 -10.47 -13.73 -5.77
N TYR A 106 -9.97 -12.63 -5.20
CA TYR A 106 -9.18 -12.67 -3.97
C TYR A 106 -10.09 -12.79 -2.74
N LYS A 107 -9.53 -13.35 -1.67
CA LYS A 107 -10.11 -13.38 -0.33
C LYS A 107 -9.29 -12.48 0.58
N ALA A 108 -9.95 -11.77 1.49
CA ALA A 108 -9.29 -11.01 2.55
C ALA A 108 -9.24 -11.85 3.83
N SER A 109 -8.15 -11.75 4.59
CA SER A 109 -8.02 -12.31 5.93
C SER A 109 -7.26 -11.33 6.83
N LYS A 110 -7.87 -10.88 7.93
CA LYS A 110 -7.18 -10.00 8.89
C LYS A 110 -6.05 -10.77 9.60
N ASN A 111 -4.95 -10.09 9.89
CA ASN A 111 -3.90 -10.67 10.72
C ASN A 111 -4.40 -10.75 12.19
N PRO A 112 -4.44 -11.94 12.81
CA PRO A 112 -4.96 -12.09 14.18
C PRO A 112 -4.02 -11.51 15.25
N GLN A 113 -2.76 -11.24 14.92
CA GLN A 113 -1.74 -10.72 15.82
C GLN A 113 -1.46 -9.22 15.63
N MET A 114 -1.90 -8.64 14.50
CA MET A 114 -1.62 -7.25 14.14
C MET A 114 -2.88 -6.55 13.62
N VAL A 115 -3.50 -5.76 14.49
CA VAL A 115 -4.64 -4.91 14.12
C VAL A 115 -4.21 -3.88 13.08
N GLY A 116 -5.07 -3.65 12.08
CA GLY A 116 -4.75 -2.79 10.94
C GLY A 116 -4.01 -3.51 9.79
N VAL A 117 -3.77 -4.82 9.89
CA VAL A 117 -3.14 -5.63 8.81
C VAL A 117 -4.14 -6.63 8.22
N VAL A 118 -4.16 -6.74 6.89
CA VAL A 118 -4.98 -7.70 6.14
C VAL A 118 -4.21 -8.29 4.97
N TYR A 119 -4.43 -9.58 4.71
CA TYR A 119 -3.86 -10.31 3.59
C TYR A 119 -4.92 -10.56 2.53
N PHE A 120 -4.58 -10.31 1.26
CA PHE A 120 -5.41 -10.65 0.12
C PHE A 120 -4.77 -11.81 -0.65
N THR A 121 -5.47 -12.94 -0.69
CA THR A 121 -4.95 -14.18 -1.28
C THR A 121 -5.84 -14.69 -2.39
N ARG A 122 -5.22 -15.26 -3.42
CA ARG A 122 -5.88 -16.03 -4.47
C ARG A 122 -4.95 -17.18 -4.87
N LYS A 123 -5.53 -18.37 -5.09
CA LYS A 123 -4.75 -19.57 -5.42
C LYS A 123 -3.91 -19.33 -6.68
N GLY A 124 -2.60 -19.59 -6.59
CA GLY A 124 -1.67 -19.47 -7.70
C GLY A 124 -1.19 -18.04 -7.99
N THR A 125 -1.49 -17.06 -7.13
CA THR A 125 -0.95 -15.69 -7.22
C THR A 125 -0.21 -15.34 -5.93
N PRO A 126 0.75 -14.39 -5.99
CA PRO A 126 1.36 -13.84 -4.78
C PRO A 126 0.32 -13.21 -3.84
N THR A 127 0.62 -13.23 -2.55
CA THR A 127 -0.18 -12.56 -1.51
C THR A 127 0.04 -11.06 -1.60
N LEU A 128 -1.04 -10.28 -1.57
CA LEU A 128 -1.00 -8.84 -1.39
C LEU A 128 -1.26 -8.52 0.08
N VAL A 129 -0.46 -7.67 0.69
CA VAL A 129 -0.60 -7.19 2.07
C VAL A 129 -1.11 -5.76 2.05
N GLY A 130 -2.10 -5.48 2.89
CA GLY A 130 -2.59 -4.13 3.16
C GLY A 130 -2.43 -3.76 4.62
N ARG A 131 -1.87 -2.58 4.90
CA ARG A 131 -1.98 -1.90 6.20
C ARG A 131 -2.90 -0.70 6.08
N TYR A 132 -3.92 -0.63 6.93
CA TYR A 132 -4.98 0.37 6.81
C TYR A 132 -5.15 1.20 8.07
N ASN A 133 -5.55 2.45 7.87
CA ASN A 133 -5.88 3.37 8.96
C ASN A 133 -7.37 3.29 9.30
N SER A 134 -7.80 4.04 10.32
CA SER A 134 -9.19 4.06 10.80
C SER A 134 -10.20 4.68 9.82
N LYS A 135 -9.77 5.17 8.65
CA LYS A 135 -10.63 5.56 7.52
C LYS A 135 -10.81 4.41 6.51
N GLY A 136 -10.14 3.27 6.72
CA GLY A 136 -10.09 2.15 5.78
C GLY A 136 -9.23 2.45 4.55
N GLN A 137 -8.32 3.41 4.66
CA GLN A 137 -7.36 3.73 3.60
C GLN A 137 -6.10 2.89 3.80
N PHE A 138 -5.61 2.24 2.75
CA PHE A 138 -4.37 1.49 2.83
C PHE A 138 -3.17 2.43 2.66
N TYR A 139 -2.46 2.66 3.75
CA TYR A 139 -1.22 3.44 3.76
C TYR A 139 -0.01 2.58 3.38
N VAL A 140 -0.11 1.26 3.50
CA VAL A 140 0.77 0.32 2.81
C VAL A 140 -0.08 -0.62 1.98
N LEU A 141 0.27 -0.78 0.71
CA LEU A 141 -0.34 -1.77 -0.17
C LEU A 141 0.70 -2.32 -1.14
N GLY A 142 0.89 -3.63 -1.14
CA GLY A 142 1.95 -4.24 -1.91
C GLY A 142 2.03 -5.75 -1.75
N PHE A 143 2.94 -6.40 -2.46
CA PHE A 143 3.13 -7.84 -2.36
C PHE A 143 3.97 -8.20 -1.13
N GLU A 144 3.59 -9.29 -0.46
CA GLU A 144 4.43 -9.90 0.58
C GLU A 144 5.71 -10.42 -0.07
N GLU A 145 6.85 -10.14 0.58
CA GLU A 145 8.17 -10.68 0.25
C GLU A 145 8.24 -12.17 0.62
#